data_AF-A0A2V8THD1-F1
#
_entry.id   AF-A0A2V8THD1-F1
#
_cell.length_a   1.000
_cell.length_b   1.000
_cell.length_c   1.000
_cell.angle_alpha   90.00
_cell.angle_beta   90.00
_cell.angle_gamma   90.00
#
_symmetry.space_group_name_H-M   'P 1'
#
loop_
_entity.id
_entity.type
_entity.pdbx_description
1 polymer ?
#
loop_
_entity_poly.entity_id
_entity_poly.type
_entity_poly.pdbx_seq_one_letter_code
_entity_poly.pdbx_strand_id
1 'polypeptide(L)'
;MPEKSITRREASGILSAAAASQRLGAQTPDICFLTAVEMAGLIRRKKLSAREVMAAHLKQIERINPKVNAIVTLVAEQAAENARKADEAQARGASLGPLHG
;
A
#
# COMPACT_ATOMS: atom_id res chain seq x y z
N MET A 1 35.31 30.26 13.49
CA MET A 1 34.26 29.41 12.87
C MET A 1 34.38 28.01 13.47
N PRO A 2 33.49 27.54 14.36
CA PRO A 2 33.54 26.17 14.85
C PRO A 2 32.50 25.28 14.13
N GLU A 3 32.99 24.26 13.43
CA GLU A 3 32.21 23.17 12.85
C GLU A 3 31.63 22.29 13.97
N LYS A 4 30.30 22.13 14.00
CA LYS A 4 29.63 21.19 14.91
C LYS A 4 29.73 19.77 14.32
N SER A 5 30.64 18.98 14.87
CA SER A 5 30.73 17.54 14.61
C SER A 5 29.61 16.80 15.34
N ILE A 6 28.69 16.23 14.55
CA ILE A 6 27.63 15.34 15.02
C ILE A 6 28.28 14.07 15.57
N THR A 7 28.05 13.78 16.85
CA THR A 7 28.68 12.65 17.56
C THR A 7 27.89 11.36 17.36
N ARG A 8 28.59 10.23 17.27
CA ARG A 8 28.07 8.86 17.00
C ARG A 8 26.85 8.42 17.84
N ARG A 9 26.57 9.06 18.98
CA ARG A 9 25.40 8.75 19.83
C ARG A 9 24.07 9.21 19.24
N GLU A 10 24.04 10.27 18.44
CA GLU A 10 22.80 10.79 17.84
C GLU A 10 22.32 9.91 16.66
N ALA A 11 23.24 9.25 15.95
CA ALA A 11 22.91 8.35 14.86
C ALA A 11 22.17 7.07 15.31
N SER A 12 22.42 6.60 16.54
CA SER A 12 21.81 5.37 17.07
C SER A 12 20.32 5.52 17.39
N GLY A 13 19.84 6.74 17.67
CA GLY A 13 18.41 7.01 17.95
C GLY A 13 17.54 6.94 16.70
N ILE A 14 18.09 7.33 15.55
CA ILE A 14 17.38 7.39 14.27
C ILE A 14 17.23 5.99 13.65
N LEU A 15 18.19 5.07 13.88
CA LEU A 15 18.09 3.68 13.39
C LEU A 15 16.99 2.86 14.07
N SER A 16 16.63 3.16 15.33
CA SER A 16 15.64 2.40 16.09
C SER A 16 14.19 2.64 15.59
N ALA A 17 13.88 3.87 15.16
CA ALA A 17 12.56 4.21 14.63
C ALA A 17 12.31 3.61 13.22
N ALA A 18 13.35 3.50 12.40
CA ALA A 18 13.25 2.89 11.06
C ALA A 18 12.99 1.37 11.12
N ALA A 19 13.54 0.67 12.11
CA ALA A 19 13.34 -0.76 12.29
C ALA A 19 11.96 -1.11 12.87
N ALA A 20 11.35 -0.21 13.66
CA ALA A 20 10.01 -0.41 14.21
C ALA A 20 8.92 -0.35 13.11
N SER A 21 9.07 0.52 12.11
CA SER A 21 8.18 0.53 10.93
C SER A 21 8.27 -0.74 10.09
N GLN A 22 9.42 -1.43 10.08
CA GLN A 22 9.60 -2.64 9.27
C GLN A 22 8.88 -3.87 9.85
N ARG A 23 8.64 -3.92 11.17
CA ARG A 23 7.97 -5.07 11.81
C ARG A 23 6.45 -5.09 11.68
N LEU A 24 5.82 -3.96 11.37
CA LEU A 24 4.37 -3.90 11.11
C LEU A 24 3.98 -4.46 9.72
N GLY A 25 4.96 -4.70 8.83
CA GLY A 25 4.71 -5.25 7.49
C GLY A 25 4.67 -6.79 7.41
N ALA A 26 4.88 -7.51 8.53
CA ALA A 26 5.23 -8.94 8.48
C ALA A 26 4.11 -9.92 8.84
N GLN A 27 2.88 -9.49 9.13
CA GLN A 27 1.78 -10.41 9.50
C GLN A 27 0.40 -10.04 8.90
N THR A 28 0.36 -9.28 7.81
CA THR A 28 -0.85 -9.17 6.98
C THR A 28 -0.72 -10.21 5.87
N PRO A 29 -1.72 -11.07 5.62
CA PRO A 29 -1.71 -11.92 4.42
C PRO A 29 -1.40 -11.05 3.21
N ASP A 30 -0.49 -11.51 2.34
CA ASP A 30 -0.06 -10.73 1.18
C ASP A 30 -1.30 -10.36 0.36
N ILE A 31 -1.59 -9.05 0.32
CA ILE A 31 -2.81 -8.48 -0.23
C ILE A 31 -3.02 -8.96 -1.67
N CYS A 32 -1.94 -9.24 -2.41
CA CYS A 32 -1.98 -9.71 -3.79
C CYS A 32 -2.50 -11.15 -3.94
N PHE A 33 -2.60 -11.92 -2.84
CA PHE A 33 -3.07 -13.31 -2.84
C PHE A 33 -4.45 -13.50 -2.21
N LEU A 34 -5.07 -12.41 -1.74
CA LEU A 34 -6.46 -12.45 -1.29
C LEU A 34 -7.40 -12.72 -2.47
N THR A 35 -8.46 -13.50 -2.23
CA THR A 35 -9.54 -13.60 -3.21
C THR A 35 -10.28 -12.27 -3.33
N ALA A 36 -10.93 -12.03 -4.48
CA ALA A 36 -11.74 -10.83 -4.68
C ALA A 36 -12.85 -10.67 -3.62
N VAL A 37 -13.44 -11.78 -3.16
CA VAL A 37 -14.49 -11.78 -2.13
C VAL A 37 -13.93 -11.38 -0.77
N GLU A 38 -12.77 -11.93 -0.39
CA GLU A 38 -12.09 -11.55 0.87
C GLU A 38 -11.70 -10.09 0.86
N MET A 39 -11.09 -9.62 -0.23
CA MET A 39 -10.64 -8.24 -0.41
C MET A 39 -11.82 -7.26 -0.33
N ALA A 40 -12.88 -7.48 -1.10
CA ALA A 40 -14.09 -6.65 -1.05
C ALA A 40 -14.76 -6.68 0.34
N GLY A 41 -14.74 -7.85 1.02
CA GLY A 41 -15.21 -7.98 2.39
C GLY A 41 -14.38 -7.16 3.39
N LEU A 42 -13.06 -7.18 3.26
CA LEU A 42 -12.14 -6.41 4.10
C LEU A 42 -12.29 -4.91 3.88
N ILE A 43 -12.44 -4.48 2.62
CA ILE A 43 -12.68 -3.09 2.24
C ILE A 43 -13.99 -2.60 2.85
N ARG A 44 -15.10 -3.32 2.66
CA ARG A 44 -16.41 -2.95 3.27
C ARG A 44 -16.35 -2.84 4.79
N ARG A 45 -15.59 -3.72 5.46
CA ARG A 45 -15.35 -3.69 6.90
C ARG A 45 -14.32 -2.65 7.35
N LYS A 46 -13.78 -1.84 6.42
CA LYS A 46 -12.75 -0.82 6.65
C LYS A 46 -11.48 -1.38 7.30
N LYS A 47 -11.17 -2.66 7.05
CA LYS A 47 -9.93 -3.32 7.49
C LYS A 47 -8.80 -3.15 6.48
N LEU A 48 -9.15 -2.83 5.23
CA LEU A 48 -8.26 -2.44 4.15
C LEU A 48 -8.92 -1.26 3.42
N SER A 49 -8.11 -0.37 2.85
CA SER A 49 -8.55 0.66 1.91
C SER A 49 -8.25 0.24 0.48
N ALA A 50 -9.03 0.75 -0.48
CA ALA A 50 -8.77 0.52 -1.90
C ALA A 50 -7.39 1.07 -2.31
N ARG A 51 -6.95 2.18 -1.70
CA ARG A 51 -5.59 2.73 -1.90
C ARG A 51 -4.49 1.75 -1.48
N GLU A 52 -4.62 1.11 -0.32
CA GLU A 52 -3.64 0.12 0.15
C GLU A 52 -3.59 -1.09 -0.77
N VAL A 53 -4.75 -1.57 -1.22
CA VAL A 53 -4.83 -2.67 -2.19
C VAL A 53 -4.13 -2.30 -3.49
N MET A 54 -4.43 -1.13 -4.06
CA MET A 54 -3.83 -0.69 -5.31
C MET A 54 -2.31 -0.53 -5.18
N ALA A 55 -1.83 0.07 -4.08
CA ALA A 55 -0.41 0.23 -3.83
C ALA A 55 0.33 -1.11 -3.74
N ALA A 56 -0.27 -2.10 -3.07
CA ALA A 56 0.29 -3.45 -2.98
C ALA A 56 0.43 -4.10 -4.37
N HIS A 57 -0.60 -3.99 -5.22
CA HIS A 57 -0.57 -4.56 -6.57
C HIS A 57 0.43 -3.85 -7.48
N LEU A 58 0.51 -2.52 -7.44
CA LEU A 58 1.52 -1.77 -8.22
C LEU A 58 2.95 -2.18 -7.85
N LYS A 59 3.23 -2.36 -6.55
CA LYS A 59 4.52 -2.85 -6.07
C LYS A 59 4.82 -4.28 -6.56
N GLN A 60 3.80 -5.12 -6.60
CA GLN A 60 3.92 -6.49 -7.12
C GLN A 60 4.19 -6.51 -8.62
N ILE A 61 3.50 -5.65 -9.37
CA ILE A 61 3.69 -5.46 -10.81
C ILE A 61 5.13 -5.03 -11.10
N GLU A 62 5.64 -4.01 -10.39
CA GLU A 62 7.03 -3.55 -10.54
C GLU A 62 8.04 -4.68 -10.32
N ARG A 63 7.78 -5.56 -9.34
CA ARG A 63 8.66 -6.67 -8.99
C ARG A 63 8.64 -7.83 -9.99
N ILE A 64 7.48 -8.14 -10.57
CA ILE A 64 7.26 -9.39 -11.32
C ILE A 64 7.10 -9.17 -12.82
N ASN A 65 6.46 -8.07 -13.24
CA ASN A 65 6.17 -7.83 -14.65
C ASN A 65 7.43 -7.82 -15.54
N PRO A 66 8.61 -7.34 -15.11
CA PRO A 66 9.83 -7.43 -15.93
C PRO A 66 10.25 -8.87 -16.29
N LYS A 67 9.79 -9.87 -15.53
CA LYS A 67 10.12 -11.29 -15.75
C LYS A 67 9.10 -12.01 -16.63
N VAL A 68 7.84 -11.58 -16.59
CA VAL A 68 6.71 -12.28 -17.24
C VAL A 68 6.11 -11.50 -18.41
N ASN A 69 6.36 -10.19 -18.48
CA ASN A 69 5.83 -9.28 -19.49
C ASN A 69 4.29 -9.41 -19.68
N ALA A 70 3.55 -9.48 -18.58
CA ALA A 70 2.09 -9.70 -18.60
C ALA A 70 1.28 -8.40 -18.76
N ILE A 71 1.86 -7.25 -18.39
CA ILE A 71 1.25 -5.93 -18.50
C ILE A 71 2.06 -5.12 -19.49
N VAL A 72 1.48 -4.88 -20.67
CA VAL A 72 2.10 -4.11 -21.76
C VAL A 72 1.89 -2.60 -21.63
N THR A 73 0.79 -2.20 -20.99
CA THR A 73 0.45 -0.79 -20.75
C THR A 73 0.04 -0.63 -19.30
N LEU A 74 0.84 0.10 -18.51
CA LEU A 74 0.56 0.38 -17.11
C LEU A 74 0.05 1.82 -16.95
N VAL A 75 -1.15 1.98 -16.36
CA VAL A 75 -1.78 3.28 -16.06
C VAL A 75 -1.80 3.53 -14.55
N ALA A 76 -0.63 3.51 -13.92
CA ALA A 76 -0.48 3.51 -12.45
C ALA A 76 -1.19 4.70 -11.76
N GLU A 77 -1.02 5.91 -12.30
CA GLU A 77 -1.62 7.13 -11.73
C GLU A 77 -3.15 7.08 -11.77
N GLN A 78 -3.73 6.68 -12.91
CA GLN A 78 -5.17 6.53 -13.06
C GLN A 78 -5.73 5.45 -12.12
N ALA A 79 -5.00 4.35 -11.94
CA ALA A 79 -5.38 3.28 -11.03
C ALA A 79 -5.36 3.74 -9.57
N ALA A 80 -4.33 4.50 -9.16
CA ALA A 80 -4.25 5.11 -7.83
C ALA A 80 -5.38 6.12 -7.59
N GLU A 81 -5.72 6.93 -8.60
CA GLU A 81 -6.82 7.89 -8.53
C GLU A 81 -8.19 7.21 -8.39
N ASN A 82 -8.41 6.11 -9.11
CA ASN A 82 -9.65 5.33 -9.00
C ASN A 82 -9.80 4.70 -7.60
N ALA A 83 -8.72 4.16 -7.05
CA ALA A 83 -8.70 3.64 -5.68
C ALA A 83 -9.03 4.74 -4.66
N ARG A 84 -8.49 5.95 -4.86
CA ARG A 84 -8.85 7.12 -4.03
C ARG A 84 -10.35 7.42 -4.09
N LYS A 85 -10.93 7.47 -5.29
CA LYS A 85 -12.36 7.75 -5.48
C LYS A 85 -13.24 6.67 -4.85
N ALA A 86 -12.81 5.40 -4.90
CA ALA A 86 -13.52 4.29 -4.27
C ALA A 86 -13.57 4.46 -2.73
N ASP A 87 -12.43 4.76 -2.10
CA ASP A 87 -12.39 5.03 -0.66
C ASP A 87 -13.25 6.25 -0.27
N GLU A 88 -13.23 7.31 -1.07
CA GLU A 88 -14.07 8.49 -0.83
C GLU A 88 -15.56 8.19 -0.98
N ALA A 89 -15.95 7.41 -1.99
CA ALA A 89 -17.34 6.97 -2.17
C ALA A 89 -17.82 6.17 -0.95
N GLN A 90 -16.97 5.27 -0.44
CA GLN A 90 -17.25 4.52 0.78
C GLN A 90 -17.32 5.40 2.02
N ALA A 91 -16.42 6.39 2.16
CA ALA A 91 -16.44 7.34 3.26
C ALA A 91 -17.71 8.20 3.27
N ARG A 92 -18.24 8.54 2.09
CA ARG A 92 -19.52 9.26 1.91
C ARG A 92 -20.76 8.37 2.12
N GLY A 93 -20.60 7.08 2.38
CA GLY A 93 -21.72 6.14 2.55
C GLY A 93 -22.49 5.85 1.26
N ALA A 94 -21.85 5.98 0.09
CA ALA A 94 -22.48 5.64 -1.18
C ALA A 94 -22.83 4.15 -1.25
N SER A 95 -23.80 3.81 -2.12
CA SER A 95 -24.13 2.41 -2.42
C SER A 95 -22.91 1.73 -3.08
N LEU A 96 -22.35 0.73 -2.42
CA LEU A 96 -21.15 0.02 -2.87
C LEU A 96 -21.53 -1.17 -3.74
N GLY A 97 -20.95 -1.25 -4.94
CA GLY A 97 -21.13 -2.40 -5.83
C GLY A 97 -20.53 -3.71 -5.28
N PRO A 98 -20.85 -4.87 -5.88
CA PRO A 98 -20.37 -6.18 -5.42
C PRO A 98 -18.84 -6.32 -5.45
N LEU A 99 -18.16 -5.62 -6.37
CA LEU A 99 -16.70 -5.59 -6.51
C LEU A 99 -16.10 -4.23 -6.11
N HIS A 100 -16.70 -3.55 -5.13
CA HIS A 100 -16.14 -2.28 -4.62
C HIS A 100 -14.76 -2.50 -3.99
N GLY A 101 -13.77 -1.75 -4.47
CA GLY A 101 -12.35 -1.88 -4.11
C GLY A 101 -11.48 -1.78 -5.34
#